data_AF-A0A392QX22-F1
#
_entry.id   AF-A0A392QX22-F1
#
_cell.length_a   1.000
_cell.length_b   1.000
_cell.length_c   1.000
_cell.angle_alpha   90.00
_cell.angle_beta   90.00
_cell.angle_gamma   90.00
#
_symmetry.space_group_name_H-M   'P 1'
#
loop_
_entity.id
_entity.type
_entity.pdbx_description
1 polymer ?
#
loop_
_entity_poly.entity_id
_entity_poly.type
_entity_poly.pdbx_seq_one_letter_code
_entity_poly.pdbx_strand_id
1 'polypeptide(L)'
;MGGIGKTTLAAAVYNRLCFEYEGCCFMANITEESEKHGMIYLKNKILSILLNENDLHIGTPNGVPPYVKRRLVRKKVLLVLDDINDLEHLENLVGGLDWFGSGSRIIVTTRDKQVLGKRVNCIYEAKALESDDAIKLFI
;
A
#
# COMPACT_ATOMS: atom_id res chain seq x y z
N MET A 1 -4.41 12.87 11.87
CA MET A 1 -3.32 13.27 12.79
C MET A 1 -1.97 12.72 12.32
N GLY A 2 -0.94 13.56 12.23
CA GLY A 2 0.45 13.15 11.94
C GLY A 2 1.15 12.61 13.21
N GLY A 3 2.20 11.79 13.06
CA GLY A 3 3.05 11.36 14.19
C GLY A 3 2.51 10.25 15.11
N ILE A 4 1.25 9.82 14.95
CA ILE A 4 0.61 8.82 15.84
C ILE A 4 1.07 7.36 15.65
N GLY A 5 2.05 7.09 14.77
CA GLY A 5 2.58 5.73 14.56
C GLY A 5 1.89 4.86 13.49
N LYS A 6 1.13 5.45 12.56
CA LYS A 6 0.48 4.69 11.46
C LYS A 6 1.47 3.91 10.59
N THR A 7 2.52 4.57 10.11
CA THR A 7 3.60 3.95 9.33
C THR A 7 4.27 2.82 10.11
N THR A 8 4.57 3.04 11.39
CA THR A 8 5.16 2.04 12.29
C THR A 8 4.27 0.81 12.45
N LEU A 9 2.95 1.02 12.67
CA LEU A 9 2.00 -0.09 12.79
C LEU A 9 1.89 -0.87 11.47
N ALA A 10 1.79 -0.18 10.34
CA ALA A 10 1.73 -0.82 9.03
C ALA A 10 2.99 -1.63 8.73
N ALA A 11 4.17 -1.11 9.09
CA ALA A 11 5.44 -1.82 8.97
C ALA A 11 5.51 -3.06 9.87
N ALA A 12 5.03 -2.97 11.11
CA ALA A 12 4.95 -4.11 12.02
C ALA A 12 4.04 -5.22 11.48
N VAL A 13 2.87 -4.85 10.93
CA VAL A 13 1.96 -5.80 10.28
C VAL A 13 2.61 -6.42 9.04
N TYR A 14 3.25 -5.62 8.19
CA TYR A 14 3.96 -6.10 7.01
C TYR A 14 5.02 -7.14 7.36
N ASN A 15 5.92 -6.79 8.30
CA ASN A 15 7.01 -7.67 8.72
C ASN A 15 6.48 -8.98 9.34
N ARG A 16 5.37 -8.91 10.06
CA ARG A 16 4.75 -10.08 10.69
C ARG A 16 4.01 -10.97 9.70
N LEU A 17 3.45 -10.43 8.62
CA LEU A 17 2.54 -11.19 7.76
C LEU A 17 3.13 -11.55 6.40
N CYS A 18 4.16 -10.84 5.93
CA CYS A 18 4.62 -10.97 4.55
C CYS A 18 4.97 -12.42 4.15
N PHE A 19 5.58 -13.21 5.05
CA PHE A 19 5.94 -14.59 4.75
C PHE A 19 4.75 -15.51 4.42
N GLU A 20 3.52 -15.09 4.73
CA GLU A 20 2.29 -15.83 4.39
C GLU A 20 1.75 -15.52 2.98
N TYR A 21 2.44 -14.67 2.21
CA TYR A 21 2.03 -14.18 0.90
C TYR A 21 3.07 -14.52 -0.18
N GLU A 22 2.62 -14.68 -1.42
CA GLU A 22 3.46 -15.02 -2.58
C GLU A 22 4.11 -13.79 -3.24
N GLY A 23 3.72 -12.60 -2.77
CA GLY A 23 4.28 -11.32 -3.16
C GLY A 23 3.97 -10.27 -2.11
N CYS A 24 4.99 -9.53 -1.68
CA CYS A 24 4.83 -8.45 -0.72
C CYS A 24 5.48 -7.18 -1.24
N CYS A 25 4.85 -6.05 -1.01
CA CYS A 25 5.48 -4.76 -1.24
C CYS A 25 5.06 -3.78 -0.15
N PHE A 26 6.04 -3.12 0.45
CA PHE A 26 5.83 -1.95 1.29
C PHE A 26 6.32 -0.73 0.52
N MET A 27 5.41 0.15 0.16
CA MET A 27 5.73 1.39 -0.53
C MET A 27 5.56 2.56 0.44
N ALA A 28 6.69 3.07 0.94
CA ALA A 28 6.75 4.16 1.90
C ALA A 28 6.55 5.53 1.22
N ASN A 29 6.00 6.50 1.96
CA ASN A 29 5.93 7.92 1.58
C ASN A 29 5.41 8.14 0.15
N ILE A 30 4.26 7.52 -0.20
CA ILE A 30 3.69 7.59 -1.56
C ILE A 30 3.57 9.03 -2.05
N THR A 31 3.10 9.94 -1.19
CA THR A 31 2.97 11.36 -1.54
C THR A 31 4.29 11.95 -2.03
N GLU A 32 5.35 11.90 -1.22
CA GLU A 32 6.68 12.43 -1.56
C GLU A 32 7.30 11.72 -2.77
N GLU A 33 7.22 10.39 -2.82
CA GLU A 33 7.78 9.61 -3.92
C GLU A 33 7.04 9.87 -5.24
N SER A 34 5.75 10.20 -5.19
CA SER A 34 4.94 10.54 -6.36
C SER A 34 5.35 11.89 -6.94
N GLU A 35 5.62 12.89 -6.10
CA GLU A 35 6.10 14.20 -6.51
C GLU A 35 7.50 14.11 -7.12
N LYS A 36 8.35 13.23 -6.57
CA LYS A 36 9.73 13.08 -7.01
C LYS A 36 9.90 12.28 -8.30
N HIS A 37 9.14 11.19 -8.45
CA HIS A 37 9.36 10.21 -9.53
C HIS A 37 8.14 10.00 -10.45
N GLY A 38 6.97 10.50 -10.05
CA GLY A 38 5.72 10.33 -10.79
C GLY A 38 5.00 9.01 -10.50
N MET A 39 3.69 9.02 -10.72
CA MET A 39 2.83 7.87 -10.39
C MET A 39 3.09 6.62 -11.23
N ILE A 40 3.44 6.79 -12.50
CA ILE A 40 3.75 5.67 -13.39
C ILE A 40 4.98 4.91 -12.86
N TYR A 41 5.99 5.62 -12.37
CA TYR A 41 7.18 5.00 -11.81
C TYR A 41 6.84 4.17 -10.56
N LEU A 42 6.08 4.71 -9.61
CA LEU A 42 5.72 3.96 -8.39
C LEU A 42 4.89 2.72 -8.71
N LYS A 43 3.94 2.84 -9.65
CA LYS A 43 3.14 1.72 -10.11
C LYS A 43 4.01 0.61 -10.71
N ASN A 44 4.94 0.95 -11.61
CA ASN A 44 5.88 -0.01 -12.17
C ASN A 44 6.72 -0.67 -11.08
N LYS A 45 7.25 0.12 -10.15
CA LYS A 45 8.03 -0.38 -9.01
C LYS A 45 7.25 -1.39 -8.16
N ILE A 46 6.01 -1.07 -7.78
CA ILE A 46 5.14 -1.97 -7.01
C ILE A 46 4.92 -3.28 -7.77
N LEU A 47 4.57 -3.19 -9.05
CA LEU A 47 4.23 -4.36 -9.86
C LEU A 47 5.43 -5.25 -10.13
N SER A 48 6.61 -4.66 -10.38
CA SER A 48 7.88 -5.37 -10.47
C SER A 48 8.17 -6.17 -9.19
N ILE A 49 8.00 -5.55 -8.01
CA ILE A 49 8.21 -6.22 -6.72
C ILE A 49 7.22 -7.38 -6.53
N LEU A 50 5.91 -7.14 -6.73
CA LEU A 50 4.88 -8.17 -6.53
C LEU A 50 5.02 -9.37 -7.49
N LEU A 51 5.48 -9.11 -8.71
CA LEU A 51 5.69 -10.14 -9.74
C LEU A 51 7.08 -10.78 -9.70
N ASN A 52 8.00 -10.23 -8.89
CA ASN A 52 9.42 -10.59 -8.89
C ASN A 52 10.05 -10.51 -10.29
N GLU A 53 9.80 -9.40 -10.99
CA GLU A 53 10.24 -9.16 -12.35
C GLU A 53 10.87 -7.78 -12.45
N ASN A 54 12.15 -7.76 -12.82
CA ASN A 54 12.87 -6.51 -13.07
C ASN A 54 12.39 -5.90 -14.40
N ASP A 55 12.40 -4.57 -14.49
CA ASP A 55 12.13 -3.83 -15.73
C ASP A 55 10.72 -3.97 -16.31
N LEU A 56 9.71 -4.17 -15.44
CA LEU A 56 8.31 -4.09 -15.84
C LEU A 56 7.94 -2.65 -16.27
N HIS A 57 7.89 -2.41 -17.58
CA HIS A 57 7.52 -1.11 -18.13
C HIS A 57 6.05 -1.07 -18.54
N ILE A 58 5.18 -0.66 -17.62
CA ILE A 58 3.79 -0.37 -17.96
C ILE A 58 3.71 1.09 -18.39
N GLY A 59 3.54 1.30 -19.69
CA GLY A 59 3.44 2.63 -20.29
C GLY A 59 2.06 3.30 -20.15
N THR A 60 1.16 2.76 -19.32
CA THR A 60 -0.21 3.25 -19.18
C THR A 60 -0.46 3.81 -17.77
N PRO A 61 -0.89 5.08 -17.63
CA PRO A 61 -1.28 5.62 -16.33
C PRO A 61 -2.46 4.84 -15.75
N ASN A 62 -3.43 4.49 -16.60
CA ASN A 62 -4.65 3.78 -16.20
C ASN A 62 -4.51 2.27 -16.42
N GLY A 63 -5.01 1.48 -15.48
CA GLY A 63 -5.07 0.03 -15.64
C GLY A 63 -3.70 -0.67 -15.58
N VAL A 64 -3.69 -1.98 -15.79
CA VAL A 64 -2.47 -2.76 -16.03
C VAL A 64 -2.65 -3.60 -17.29
N PRO A 65 -1.57 -3.93 -18.02
CA PRO A 65 -1.66 -4.78 -19.19
C PRO A 65 -2.34 -6.12 -18.86
N PRO A 66 -3.13 -6.71 -19.77
CA PRO A 66 -3.86 -7.95 -19.48
C PRO A 66 -2.96 -9.11 -19.01
N TYR A 67 -1.72 -9.19 -19.47
CA TYR A 67 -0.78 -10.21 -19.04
C TYR A 67 -0.30 -10.03 -17.59
N VAL A 68 -0.11 -8.77 -17.15
CA VAL A 68 0.20 -8.41 -15.76
C VAL A 68 -0.97 -8.77 -14.86
N LYS A 69 -2.19 -8.36 -15.25
CA LYS A 69 -3.42 -8.70 -14.51
C LYS A 69 -3.57 -10.21 -14.35
N ARG A 70 -3.42 -10.99 -15.44
CA ARG A 70 -3.51 -12.47 -15.41
C ARG A 70 -2.53 -13.14 -14.44
N ARG A 71 -1.38 -12.51 -14.17
CA ARG A 71 -0.39 -13.03 -13.22
C ARG A 71 -0.74 -12.62 -11.79
N LEU A 72 -1.12 -11.36 -11.57
CA LEU A 72 -1.50 -10.86 -10.24
C LEU A 72 -2.73 -11.56 -9.68
N VAL A 73 -3.75 -11.86 -10.50
CA VAL A 73 -4.97 -12.58 -10.06
C VAL A 73 -4.70 -14.02 -9.60
N ARG A 74 -3.51 -14.55 -9.86
CA ARG A 74 -3.08 -15.89 -9.43
C ARG A 74 -2.14 -15.86 -8.22
N LYS A 75 -1.83 -14.68 -7.69
CA LYS A 75 -0.95 -14.49 -6.54
C LYS A 75 -1.71 -13.92 -5.36
N LYS A 76 -1.53 -14.52 -4.19
CA LYS A 76 -1.90 -13.94 -2.90
C LYS A 76 -0.86 -12.89 -2.51
N VAL A 77 -1.23 -11.61 -2.54
CA VAL A 77 -0.30 -10.50 -2.27
C VAL A 77 -0.62 -9.71 -0.99
N LEU A 78 0.43 -9.21 -0.33
CA LEU A 78 0.33 -8.21 0.73
C LEU A 78 0.96 -6.90 0.26
N LEU A 79 0.13 -5.88 0.05
CA LEU A 79 0.58 -4.57 -0.40
C LEU A 79 0.30 -3.54 0.69
N VAL A 80 1.32 -2.78 1.08
CA VAL A 80 1.19 -1.64 1.98
C VAL A 80 1.53 -0.37 1.21
N LEU A 81 0.60 0.58 1.19
CA LEU A 81 0.77 1.91 0.63
C LEU A 81 0.75 2.92 1.76
N ASP A 82 1.90 3.50 2.07
CA ASP A 82 2.04 4.44 3.18
C ASP A 82 1.89 5.89 2.72
N ASP A 83 1.17 6.68 3.51
CA ASP A 83 0.98 8.13 3.35
C ASP A 83 0.35 8.52 2.01
N ILE A 84 -0.84 7.95 1.73
CA ILE A 84 -1.70 8.39 0.62
C ILE A 84 -2.55 9.58 1.06
N ASN A 85 -2.46 10.67 0.29
CA ASN A 85 -3.18 11.93 0.51
C ASN A 85 -4.26 12.22 -0.54
N ASP A 86 -4.35 11.44 -1.61
CA ASP A 86 -5.31 11.60 -2.71
C ASP A 86 -5.89 10.25 -3.14
N LEU A 87 -7.20 10.20 -3.37
CA LEU A 87 -7.90 9.04 -3.89
C LEU A 87 -7.40 8.67 -5.29
N GLU A 88 -7.04 9.66 -6.12
CA GLU A 88 -6.54 9.42 -7.47
C GLU A 88 -5.22 8.64 -7.46
N HIS A 89 -4.34 8.92 -6.47
CA HIS A 89 -3.12 8.13 -6.26
C HIS A 89 -3.42 6.67 -5.98
N LEU A 90 -4.42 6.39 -5.13
CA LEU A 90 -4.83 5.03 -4.81
C LEU A 90 -5.35 4.29 -6.08
N GLU A 91 -6.25 4.93 -6.84
CA GLU A 91 -6.82 4.33 -8.05
C GLU A 91 -5.75 4.06 -9.12
N ASN A 92 -4.79 4.97 -9.29
CA ASN A 92 -3.70 4.81 -10.25
C ASN A 92 -2.73 3.68 -9.87
N LEU A 93 -2.44 3.50 -8.58
CA LEU A 93 -1.47 2.52 -8.08
C LEU A 93 -2.03 1.09 -8.06
N VAL A 94 -3.26 0.90 -7.58
CA VAL A 94 -3.81 -0.44 -7.31
C VAL A 94 -5.10 -0.76 -8.05
N GLY A 95 -5.65 0.17 -8.83
CA GLY A 95 -6.88 -0.05 -9.59
C GLY A 95 -8.02 -0.56 -8.71
N GLY A 96 -8.37 -1.84 -8.88
CA GLY A 96 -9.39 -2.54 -8.08
C GLY A 96 -8.87 -3.83 -7.45
N LEU A 97 -9.62 -4.34 -6.45
CA LEU A 97 -9.29 -5.62 -5.79
C LEU A 97 -9.29 -6.81 -6.77
N ASP A 98 -9.97 -6.69 -7.91
CA ASP A 98 -10.00 -7.67 -9.00
C ASP A 98 -8.67 -7.81 -9.76
N TRP A 99 -7.66 -7.01 -9.41
CA TRP A 99 -6.30 -7.18 -9.92
C TRP A 99 -5.55 -8.29 -9.20
N PHE A 100 -5.95 -8.65 -7.98
CA PHE A 100 -5.18 -9.52 -7.10
C PHE A 100 -5.88 -10.86 -6.86
N GLY A 101 -5.08 -11.89 -6.54
CA GLY A 101 -5.62 -13.21 -6.25
C GLY A 101 -6.37 -13.27 -4.92
N SER A 102 -7.16 -14.33 -4.75
CA SER A 102 -7.89 -14.57 -3.51
C SER A 102 -6.96 -14.59 -2.28
N GLY A 103 -7.44 -14.03 -1.17
CA GLY A 103 -6.67 -13.92 0.08
C GLY A 103 -5.64 -12.78 0.11
N SER A 104 -5.53 -11.98 -0.96
CA SER A 104 -4.69 -10.79 -0.98
C SER A 104 -5.21 -9.71 -0.03
N ARG A 105 -4.31 -8.86 0.47
CA ARG A 105 -4.64 -7.71 1.32
C ARG A 105 -3.87 -6.48 0.89
N ILE A 106 -4.59 -5.36 0.77
CA ILE A 106 -4.01 -4.05 0.54
C ILE A 106 -4.29 -3.20 1.77
N ILE A 107 -3.23 -2.66 2.36
CA ILE A 107 -3.27 -1.79 3.53
C ILE A 107 -2.85 -0.40 3.07
N VAL A 108 -3.67 0.59 3.37
CA VAL A 108 -3.38 1.99 3.05
C VAL A 108 -3.28 2.75 4.36
N THR A 109 -2.23 3.55 4.53
CA THR A 109 -2.20 4.54 5.61
C THR A 109 -2.51 5.91 5.02
N THR A 110 -3.30 6.69 5.75
CA THR A 110 -3.59 8.07 5.41
C THR A 110 -3.81 8.89 6.66
N ARG A 111 -3.57 10.20 6.58
CA ARG A 111 -3.93 11.17 7.62
C ARG A 111 -5.36 11.69 7.47
N ASP A 112 -5.95 11.53 6.29
CA ASP A 112 -7.27 12.02 5.94
C ASP A 112 -8.19 10.86 5.55
N LYS A 113 -9.21 10.62 6.37
CA LYS A 113 -10.20 9.56 6.13
C LYS A 113 -11.02 9.80 4.85
N GLN A 114 -11.13 11.03 4.36
CA GLN A 114 -11.88 11.35 3.15
C GLN A 114 -11.27 10.69 1.91
N VAL A 115 -9.95 10.49 1.91
CA VAL A 115 -9.18 9.83 0.84
C VAL A 115 -9.61 8.38 0.63
N LEU A 116 -10.18 7.71 1.63
CA LEU A 116 -10.53 6.28 1.55
C LEU A 116 -11.83 6.02 0.78
N GLY A 117 -12.69 7.05 0.64
CA GLY A 117 -13.99 6.95 -0.03
C GLY A 117 -14.84 5.75 0.41
N LYS A 118 -15.64 5.19 -0.51
CA LYS A 118 -16.42 3.95 -0.29
C LYS A 118 -15.65 2.68 -0.70
N ARG A 119 -14.34 2.78 -0.97
CA ARG A 119 -13.56 1.71 -1.62
C ARG A 119 -12.79 0.82 -0.65
N VAL A 120 -12.77 1.16 0.64
CA VAL A 120 -12.15 0.34 1.68
C VAL A 120 -13.16 -0.59 2.33
N ASN A 121 -12.75 -1.83 2.61
CA ASN A 121 -13.59 -2.79 3.31
C ASN A 121 -13.63 -2.56 4.82
N CYS A 122 -12.57 -1.96 5.37
CA CYS A 122 -12.42 -1.70 6.80
C CYS A 122 -11.53 -0.48 7.03
N ILE A 123 -11.80 0.25 8.11
CA ILE A 123 -11.00 1.39 8.58
C ILE A 123 -10.57 1.11 10.00
N TYR A 124 -9.26 1.29 10.27
CA TYR A 124 -8.71 1.29 11.61
C TYR A 124 -8.22 2.70 11.96
N GLU A 125 -8.82 3.31 12.98
CA GLU A 125 -8.37 4.60 13.50
C GLU A 125 -7.26 4.37 14.53
N ALA A 126 -6.05 4.86 14.20
CA ALA A 126 -4.90 4.77 15.10
C ALA A 126 -5.15 5.63 16.35
N LYS A 127 -5.05 4.98 17.52
CA LYS A 127 -5.27 5.61 18.82
C LYS A 127 -3.96 6.14 19.41
N ALA A 128 -4.07 7.16 20.25
CA ALA A 128 -2.96 7.58 21.09
C ALA A 128 -2.56 6.47 22.06
N LEU A 129 -1.29 6.47 22.47
CA LEU A 129 -0.83 5.62 23.55
C LEU A 129 -1.45 6.07 24.86
N GLU A 130 -1.76 5.10 25.72
CA GLU A 130 -2.09 5.36 27.11
C GLU A 130 -0.86 5.92 27.84
N SER A 131 -1.08 6.68 28.93
CA SER A 131 0.00 7.40 29.62
C SER A 131 1.18 6.51 30.01
N ASP A 132 0.91 5.30 30.52
CA ASP A 132 1.96 4.37 30.93
C ASP A 132 2.83 3.90 29.75
N ASP A 133 2.22 3.63 28.59
CA ASP A 133 2.94 3.20 27.40
C ASP A 133 3.66 4.37 26.72
N ALA A 134 3.08 5.58 26.79
CA ALA A 134 3.74 6.79 26.34
C ALA A 134 5.01 7.09 27.17
N ILE A 135 4.96 6.91 28.50
CA ILE A 135 6.12 7.06 29.38
C ILE A 135 7.21 6.03 29.04
N LYS A 136 6.84 4.76 28.82
CA LYS A 136 7.79 3.71 28.42
C LYS A 136 8.45 3.97 27.07
N LEU A 137 7.77 4.66 26.15
CA LEU A 137 8.35 5.04 24.85
C LEU A 137 9.32 6.22 24.99
N PHE A 138 9.07 7.10 25.96
CA PHE A 138 9.86 8.31 26.17
C PHE A 138 11.19 8.03 26.90
N ILE A 139 11.19 7.07 27.82
CA ILE A 139 12.35 6.68 28.65
C ILE A 139 13.13 5.56 27.97
#